data_AF-G8TA37-F1
#
_entry.id   AF-G8TA37-F1
#
_cell.length_a   1.000
_cell.length_b   1.000
_cell.length_c   1.000
_cell.angle_alpha   90.00
_cell.angle_beta   90.00
_cell.angle_gamma   90.00
#
_symmetry.space_group_name_H-M   'P 1'
#
loop_
_entity.id
_entity.type
_entity.pdbx_description
1 polymer ?
#
loop_
_entity_poly.entity_id
_entity_poly.type
_entity_poly.pdbx_seq_one_letter_code
_entity_poly.pdbx_strand_id
1 'polypeptide(L)'
;MNDPLYNRYRYISFKGTNVYRRFFSEQSDQSLKQQPFSGNNQEIPAHGSYGALLFDPRWKEKREEILKRDANQCVLCKSDHNVQVHHRQYHFIIRDNQFKPPWDYNDYLLITLCESCHKRGHNKYKVPTITI
;
A
#
# COMPACT_ATOMS: atom_id res chain seq x y z
N MET A 1 24.60 21.49 15.19
CA MET A 1 25.89 20.85 14.81
C MET A 1 25.55 19.49 14.24
N ASN A 2 25.64 19.35 12.92
CA ASN A 2 25.29 18.13 12.20
C ASN A 2 26.53 17.25 12.10
N ASP A 3 26.57 16.16 12.86
CA ASP A 3 27.59 15.12 12.78
C ASP A 3 27.45 14.39 11.41
N PRO A 4 28.47 14.42 10.53
CA PRO A 4 28.42 13.79 9.22
C PRO A 4 28.41 12.25 9.25
N LEU A 5 28.59 11.62 10.41
CA LEU A 5 28.57 10.15 10.57
C LEU A 5 27.20 9.59 10.97
N TYR A 6 26.22 10.44 11.27
CA TYR A 6 24.90 10.02 11.77
C TYR A 6 23.72 10.34 10.84
N ASN A 7 23.97 10.60 9.55
CA ASN A 7 22.91 10.77 8.55
C ASN A 7 22.82 9.54 7.63
N ARG A 8 21.76 8.74 7.82
CA ARG A 8 21.62 7.37 7.29
C ARG A 8 21.19 7.29 5.83
N TYR A 9 20.84 8.42 5.21
CA TYR A 9 20.48 8.47 3.79
C TYR A 9 21.70 8.83 2.95
N ARG A 10 22.60 7.86 2.75
CA ARG A 10 23.56 7.92 1.65
C ARG A 10 22.77 7.89 0.35
N TYR A 11 22.68 9.05 -0.30
CA TYR A 11 22.29 9.17 -1.69
C TYR A 11 23.20 8.28 -2.54
N ILE A 12 22.70 7.13 -2.98
CA ILE A 12 23.34 6.39 -4.07
C ILE A 12 22.85 7.07 -5.35
N SER A 13 23.66 8.01 -5.86
CA SER A 13 23.47 8.54 -7.20
C SER A 13 23.82 7.44 -8.20
N PHE A 14 22.81 6.78 -8.75
CA PHE A 14 23.01 5.81 -9.82
C PHE A 14 23.14 6.56 -11.16
N LYS A 15 24.38 6.85 -11.56
CA LYS A 15 24.70 7.21 -12.95
C LYS A 15 24.93 5.93 -13.75
N GLY A 16 23.86 5.34 -14.27
CA GLY A 16 23.97 4.22 -15.21
C GLY A 16 22.64 3.50 -15.44
N THR A 17 22.34 3.21 -16.71
CA THR A 17 21.08 2.61 -17.18
C THR A 17 21.05 1.08 -17.15
N ASN A 18 21.93 0.43 -16.40
CA ASN A 18 22.06 -1.03 -16.48
C ASN A 18 21.32 -1.77 -15.35
N VAL A 19 20.49 -2.74 -15.76
CA VAL A 19 19.67 -3.59 -14.89
C VAL A 19 20.53 -4.76 -14.38
N TYR A 20 20.60 -4.93 -13.06
CA TYR A 20 21.33 -6.02 -12.42
C TYR A 20 20.69 -7.38 -12.74
N ARG A 21 21.46 -8.33 -13.28
CA ARG A 21 21.00 -9.68 -13.66
C ARG A 21 21.63 -10.72 -12.73
N ARG A 22 20.85 -11.37 -11.88
CA ARG A 22 21.30 -12.49 -11.02
C ARG A 22 21.32 -13.79 -11.83
N PHE A 23 22.52 -14.36 -11.99
CA PHE A 23 22.89 -15.73 -12.38
C PHE A 23 22.31 -16.31 -13.69
N PHE A 24 23.20 -16.75 -14.58
CA PHE A 24 22.89 -17.46 -15.83
C PHE A 24 23.21 -18.95 -15.73
N SER A 25 22.28 -19.79 -16.19
CA SER A 25 22.50 -21.18 -16.61
C SER A 25 22.13 -21.24 -18.09
N GLU A 26 23.11 -21.51 -18.97
CA GLU A 26 22.96 -21.35 -20.43
C GLU A 26 22.14 -22.46 -21.13
N GLN A 27 21.65 -23.48 -20.42
CA GLN A 27 21.09 -24.67 -21.07
C GLN A 27 19.56 -24.85 -20.95
N SER A 28 18.83 -24.03 -20.19
CA SER A 28 17.39 -24.27 -19.95
C SER A 28 16.40 -23.32 -20.64
N ASP A 29 16.83 -22.18 -21.19
CA ASP A 29 15.91 -21.08 -21.54
C ASP A 29 15.80 -20.76 -23.05
N GLN A 30 15.92 -21.75 -23.93
CA GLN A 30 15.64 -21.52 -25.36
C GLN A 30 14.14 -21.24 -25.65
N SER A 31 13.23 -21.54 -24.73
CA SER A 31 11.78 -21.32 -24.92
C SER A 31 11.26 -19.95 -24.48
N LEU A 32 12.08 -19.09 -23.84
CA LEU A 32 11.66 -17.77 -23.35
C LEU A 32 11.87 -16.63 -24.35
N LYS A 33 12.18 -16.94 -25.61
CA LYS A 33 12.32 -15.91 -26.65
C LYS A 33 10.95 -15.55 -27.22
N GLN A 34 10.56 -14.31 -26.92
CA GLN A 34 9.58 -13.46 -27.61
C GLN A 34 8.11 -13.67 -27.26
N GLN A 35 7.66 -12.90 -26.27
CA GLN A 35 6.35 -12.26 -26.32
C GLN A 35 6.57 -10.77 -26.03
N PRO A 36 6.05 -9.83 -26.85
CA PRO A 36 6.09 -8.42 -26.53
C PRO A 36 5.35 -8.21 -25.21
N PHE A 37 6.04 -7.67 -24.21
CA PHE A 37 5.44 -7.31 -22.92
C PHE A 37 4.49 -6.13 -23.16
N SER A 38 3.23 -6.45 -23.48
CA SER A 38 2.13 -5.51 -23.32
C SER A 38 2.05 -5.22 -21.84
N GLY A 39 2.45 -4.01 -21.44
CA GLY A 39 2.32 -3.55 -20.07
C GLY A 39 0.87 -3.71 -19.62
N ASN A 40 0.61 -4.73 -18.82
CA ASN A 40 -0.69 -4.94 -18.21
C ASN A 40 -0.93 -3.77 -17.25
N ASN A 41 -1.73 -2.79 -17.68
CA ASN A 41 -2.41 -1.82 -16.80
C ASN A 41 -3.50 -2.56 -16.01
N GLN A 42 -3.14 -3.62 -15.31
CA GLN A 42 -4.06 -4.22 -14.37
C GLN A 42 -4.12 -3.31 -13.15
N GLU A 43 -5.27 -2.68 -12.96
CA GLU A 43 -5.64 -2.06 -11.70
C GLU A 43 -5.57 -3.14 -10.63
N ILE A 44 -4.43 -3.23 -9.94
CA ILE A 44 -4.28 -4.15 -8.81
C ILE A 44 -5.29 -3.68 -7.77
N PRO A 45 -6.37 -4.44 -7.48
CA PRO A 45 -7.25 -4.07 -6.40
C PRO A 45 -6.39 -4.06 -5.15
N ALA A 46 -6.41 -2.94 -4.40
CA ALA A 46 -5.54 -2.71 -3.24
C ALA A 46 -5.76 -3.71 -2.07
N HIS A 47 -6.49 -4.80 -2.30
CA HIS A 47 -6.91 -5.80 -1.32
C HIS A 47 -6.46 -7.24 -1.64
N GLY A 48 -5.62 -7.48 -2.66
CA GLY A 48 -5.00 -8.80 -2.87
C GLY A 48 -3.92 -9.13 -1.82
N SER A 49 -3.91 -10.35 -1.27
CA SER A 49 -3.11 -10.86 -0.11
C SER A 49 -3.28 -10.08 1.21
N TYR A 50 -3.31 -8.75 1.16
CA TYR A 50 -3.55 -7.83 2.28
C TYR A 50 -4.97 -7.97 2.85
N GLY A 51 -5.95 -8.36 2.02
CA GLY A 51 -7.34 -8.55 2.44
C GLY A 51 -7.52 -9.58 3.56
N ALA A 52 -6.64 -10.59 3.65
CA ALA A 52 -6.73 -11.60 4.71
C ALA A 52 -6.47 -11.01 6.11
N LEU A 53 -5.63 -9.97 6.20
CA LEU A 53 -5.34 -9.26 7.45
C LEU A 53 -6.58 -8.54 8.01
N LEU A 54 -7.60 -8.31 7.19
CA LEU A 54 -8.85 -7.67 7.62
C LEU A 54 -9.72 -8.59 8.49
N PHE A 55 -9.41 -9.89 8.54
CA PHE A 55 -10.09 -10.82 9.44
C PHE A 55 -9.39 -10.94 10.80
N ASP A 56 -8.18 -10.39 10.94
CA ASP A 56 -7.38 -10.41 12.18
C ASP A 56 -8.09 -9.63 13.29
N PRO A 57 -8.13 -10.14 14.54
CA PRO A 57 -8.72 -9.44 15.69
C PRO A 57 -8.15 -8.02 15.90
N ARG A 58 -6.85 -7.81 15.66
CA ARG A 58 -6.21 -6.49 15.82
C ARG A 58 -6.76 -5.48 14.84
N TRP A 59 -7.08 -5.89 13.61
CA TRP A 59 -7.74 -5.01 12.67
C TRP A 59 -9.19 -4.71 13.09
N LYS A 60 -9.92 -5.70 13.60
CA LYS A 60 -11.30 -5.50 14.07
C LYS A 60 -11.34 -4.47 15.20
N GLU A 61 -10.45 -4.60 16.18
CA GLU A 61 -10.28 -3.62 17.26
C GLU A 61 -9.92 -2.24 16.71
N LYS A 62 -8.89 -2.15 15.86
CA LYS A 62 -8.50 -0.86 15.25
C LYS A 62 -9.64 -0.22 14.46
N ARG A 63 -10.37 -1.02 13.69
CA ARG A 63 -11.51 -0.58 12.90
C ARG A 63 -12.60 0.00 13.81
N GLU A 64 -12.91 -0.66 14.92
CA GLU A 64 -13.88 -0.18 15.90
C GLU A 64 -13.46 1.15 16.53
N GLU A 65 -12.19 1.33 16.87
CA GLU A 65 -11.67 2.62 17.37
C GLU A 65 -11.92 3.76 16.38
N ILE A 66 -11.57 3.55 15.10
CA ILE A 66 -11.72 4.56 14.05
C ILE A 66 -13.20 4.86 13.77
N LEU A 67 -14.04 3.82 13.73
CA LEU A 67 -15.48 4.01 13.56
C LEU A 67 -16.08 4.78 14.74
N LYS A 68 -15.69 4.45 15.97
CA LYS A 68 -16.15 5.16 17.17
C LYS A 68 -15.71 6.63 17.16
N ARG A 69 -14.46 6.91 16.79
CA ARG A 69 -13.93 8.27 16.60
C ARG A 69 -14.79 9.07 15.63
N ASP A 70 -15.19 8.45 14.52
CA ASP A 70 -15.97 9.07 13.45
C ASP A 70 -17.49 8.94 13.66
N ALA A 71 -17.94 8.62 14.88
CA ALA A 71 -19.34 8.45 15.27
C ALA A 71 -20.13 7.44 14.41
N ASN A 72 -19.48 6.40 13.90
CA ASN A 72 -20.03 5.40 12.97
C ASN A 72 -20.65 6.03 11.71
N GLN A 73 -20.15 7.19 11.30
CA GLN A 73 -20.66 7.94 10.16
C GLN A 73 -19.56 8.24 9.16
N CYS A 74 -19.93 8.26 7.89
CA CYS A 74 -19.08 8.78 6.82
C CYS A 74 -18.67 10.21 7.15
N VAL A 75 -17.37 10.48 7.21
CA VAL A 75 -16.91 11.83 7.57
C VAL A 75 -17.25 12.88 6.50
N LEU A 76 -17.48 12.46 5.25
CA LEU A 76 -17.76 13.34 4.11
C LEU A 76 -19.25 13.68 3.96
N CYS A 77 -20.15 12.69 4.07
CA CYS A 77 -21.58 12.89 3.81
C CYS A 77 -22.48 12.58 5.02
N LYS A 78 -21.90 12.17 6.16
CA LYS A 78 -22.60 11.85 7.42
C LYS A 78 -23.54 10.63 7.37
N SER A 79 -23.59 9.90 6.25
CA SER A 79 -24.31 8.64 6.18
C SER A 79 -23.68 7.59 7.11
N ASP A 80 -24.51 6.89 7.86
CA ASP A 80 -24.19 5.73 8.71
C ASP A 80 -24.34 4.39 7.96
N HIS A 81 -24.80 4.41 6.71
CA HIS A 81 -25.04 3.21 5.92
C HIS A 81 -23.75 2.68 5.28
N ASN A 82 -23.50 1.37 5.44
CA ASN A 82 -22.36 0.65 4.87
C ASN A 82 -21.01 1.38 5.04
N VAL A 83 -20.72 1.85 6.26
CA VAL A 83 -19.47 2.54 6.59
C VAL A 83 -18.28 1.59 6.70
N GLN A 84 -17.14 2.05 6.19
CA GLN A 84 -15.89 1.31 6.07
C GLN A 84 -14.71 2.22 6.45
N VAL A 85 -13.64 1.64 6.95
CA VAL A 85 -12.39 2.37 7.23
C VAL A 85 -11.49 2.28 6.00
N HIS A 86 -11.19 3.44 5.44
CA HIS A 86 -10.31 3.61 4.27
C HIS A 86 -8.90 4.01 4.69
N HIS A 87 -7.89 3.40 4.07
CA HIS A 87 -6.50 3.81 4.23
C HIS A 87 -6.18 4.95 3.25
N ARG A 88 -5.74 6.09 3.77
CA ARG A 88 -5.32 7.25 2.96
C ARG A 88 -3.95 7.07 2.33
N GLN A 89 -3.17 6.10 2.80
CA GLN A 89 -1.81 5.81 2.37
C GLN A 89 -1.43 4.39 2.81
N TYR A 90 -0.63 3.69 2.01
CA TYR A 90 -0.01 2.42 2.37
C TYR A 90 1.50 2.58 2.58
N HIS A 91 2.07 1.76 3.45
CA HIS A 91 3.51 1.68 3.70
C HIS A 91 4.04 0.30 3.31
N PHE A 92 5.01 0.25 2.40
CA PHE A 92 5.72 -0.97 2.06
C PHE A 92 7.05 -1.01 2.79
N ILE A 93 7.27 -2.05 3.62
CA ILE A 93 8.46 -2.19 4.44
C ILE A 93 9.50 -3.00 3.67
N ILE A 94 10.61 -2.38 3.26
CA ILE A 94 11.63 -3.03 2.41
C ILE A 94 12.24 -4.24 3.10
N ARG A 95 12.62 -4.08 4.37
CA ARG A 95 13.33 -5.13 5.13
C ARG A 95 12.53 -6.43 5.25
N ASP A 96 11.20 -6.31 5.32
CA ASP A 96 10.27 -7.41 5.54
C ASP A 96 9.60 -7.84 4.22
N ASN A 97 9.88 -7.11 3.13
CA ASN A 97 9.31 -7.28 1.80
C ASN A 97 7.77 -7.42 1.80
N GLN A 98 7.10 -6.62 2.64
CA GLN A 98 5.65 -6.69 2.83
C GLN A 98 5.05 -5.33 3.18
N PHE A 99 3.73 -5.20 3.00
CA PHE A 99 3.00 -4.03 3.49
C PHE A 99 2.93 -4.04 5.02
N LYS A 100 3.03 -2.85 5.61
CA LYS A 100 2.73 -2.62 7.02
C LYS A 100 1.29 -3.08 7.30
N PRO A 101 1.03 -3.83 8.37
CA PRO A 101 -0.31 -4.33 8.65
C PRO A 101 -1.28 -3.21 9.03
N PRO A 102 -2.60 -3.39 8.83
CA PRO A 102 -3.58 -2.30 8.90
C PRO A 102 -3.77 -1.71 10.30
N TRP A 103 -3.55 -2.50 11.37
CA TRP A 103 -3.66 -2.02 12.75
C TRP A 103 -2.48 -1.14 13.22
N ASP A 104 -1.34 -1.19 12.53
CA ASP A 104 -0.14 -0.42 12.93
C ASP A 104 -0.08 0.98 12.29
N TYR A 105 -1.11 1.40 11.54
CA TYR A 105 -1.17 2.75 10.98
C TYR A 105 -1.65 3.76 12.01
N ASN A 106 -1.09 4.97 11.94
CA ASN A 106 -1.58 6.10 12.73
C ASN A 106 -3.00 6.47 12.31
N ASP A 107 -3.84 6.85 13.27
CA ASP A 107 -5.27 7.13 13.07
C ASP A 107 -5.56 8.17 11.98
N TYR A 108 -4.70 9.16 11.79
CA TYR A 108 -4.90 10.21 10.77
C TYR A 108 -4.78 9.67 9.32
N LEU A 109 -4.22 8.47 9.15
CA LEU A 109 -4.16 7.76 7.87
C LEU A 109 -5.38 6.85 7.65
N LEU A 110 -6.27 6.74 8.64
CA LEU A 110 -7.47 5.93 8.60
C LEU A 110 -8.71 6.84 8.70
N ILE A 111 -9.70 6.60 7.84
CA ILE A 111 -10.87 7.48 7.73
C ILE A 111 -12.14 6.68 7.47
N THR A 112 -13.22 7.01 8.19
CA THR A 112 -14.52 6.34 7.98
C THR A 112 -15.27 6.96 6.81
N LEU A 113 -15.61 6.14 5.81
CA LEU A 113 -16.36 6.51 4.62
C LEU A 113 -17.51 5.52 4.38
N CYS A 114 -18.66 6.00 3.93
CA CYS A 114 -19.67 5.11 3.36
C CYS A 114 -19.18 4.57 2.00
N GLU A 115 -19.73 3.44 1.57
CA GLU A 115 -19.38 2.77 0.31
C GLU A 115 -19.38 3.72 -0.90
N SER A 116 -20.39 4.60 -1.03
CA SER A 116 -20.50 5.51 -2.16
C SER A 116 -19.38 6.56 -2.20
N CYS A 117 -19.05 7.14 -1.03
CA CYS A 117 -17.94 8.08 -0.90
C CYS A 117 -16.59 7.39 -1.09
N HIS A 118 -16.44 6.17 -0.58
CA HIS A 118 -15.24 5.36 -0.73
C HIS A 118 -14.96 5.07 -2.21
N LYS A 119 -15.95 4.54 -2.94
CA LYS A 119 -15.84 4.24 -4.38
C LYS A 119 -15.56 5.49 -5.20
N ARG A 120 -16.26 6.60 -4.92
CA ARG A 120 -16.01 7.88 -5.60
C ARG A 120 -14.59 8.40 -5.36
N GLY A 121 -14.04 8.20 -4.16
CA GLY A 121 -12.66 8.52 -3.84
C GLY A 121 -11.67 7.72 -4.70
N HIS A 122 -11.81 6.40 -4.73
CA HIS A 122 -10.95 5.52 -5.52
C HIS A 122 -11.06 5.76 -7.03
N ASN A 123 -12.25 6.09 -7.54
CA ASN A 123 -12.43 6.43 -8.95
C ASN A 123 -11.69 7.70 -9.35
N LYS A 124 -11.44 8.62 -8.40
CA LYS A 124 -10.81 9.91 -8.67
C LYS A 124 -9.32 9.94 -8.32
N TYR A 125 -8.90 9.18 -7.31
CA TYR A 125 -7.57 9.24 -6.76
C TYR A 125 -7.01 7.85 -6.47
N LYS A 126 -5.72 7.66 -6.78
CA LYS A 126 -4.96 6.48 -6.35
C LYS A 126 -4.45 6.71 -4.93
N VAL A 127 -4.56 5.69 -4.08
CA VAL A 127 -3.99 5.72 -2.73
C VAL A 127 -2.47 5.62 -2.85
N PRO A 128 -1.69 6.57 -2.31
CA PRO A 128 -0.23 6.53 -2.40
C PRO A 128 0.35 5.37 -1.58
N THR A 129 1.42 4.77 -2.09
CA THR A 129 2.26 3.80 -1.38
C THR A 129 3.62 4.42 -1.14
N ILE A 130 4.05 4.48 0.12
CA ILE A 130 5.39 4.95 0.51
C ILE A 130 6.23 3.75 0.92
N THR A 131 7.44 3.69 0.41
CA THR A 131 8.41 2.68 0.78
C THR A 131 9.20 3.16 1.99
N ILE A 132 9.28 2.33 3.04
CA ILE A 132 9.98 2.61 4.30
C ILE A 132 10.98 1.52 4.69
#